data_AF-A0A842MVC5-F1
#
_entry.id   AF-A0A842MVC5-F1
#
_cell.length_a   1.000
_cell.length_b   1.000
_cell.length_c   1.000
_cell.angle_alpha   90.00
_cell.angle_beta   90.00
_cell.angle_gamma   90.00
#
_symmetry.space_group_name_H-M   'P 1'
#
loop_
_entity.id
_entity.type
_entity.pdbx_description
1 polymer ?
#
loop_
_entity_poly.entity_id
_entity_poly.type
_entity_poly.pdbx_seq_one_letter_code
_entity_poly.pdbx_strand_id
1 'polypeptide(L)'
;MAHLIPERLKRNTKLPYLIILFLLFAIAYSLERQTSSSVGEKTIEAGLIEAGNKPALYFNLRNIAESLHRYTYVIKYNTTEGETKNETSSINISPGQTFRYSLILERPTKSTTVLSLRIFDGEEDNSEKILHDQTWFIRP
;
A
#
# COMPACT_ATOMS: atom_id res chain seq x y z
N MET A 1 -21.87 -57.55 -52.27
CA MET A 1 -21.93 -56.09 -52.14
C MET A 1 -22.71 -55.74 -50.87
N ALA A 2 -22.03 -55.29 -49.82
CA ALA A 2 -22.65 -54.61 -48.70
C ALA A 2 -21.62 -53.61 -48.15
N HIS A 3 -21.86 -52.32 -48.44
CA HIS A 3 -21.05 -51.20 -48.02
C HIS A 3 -21.43 -50.86 -46.57
N LEU A 4 -20.50 -51.02 -45.62
CA LEU A 4 -20.63 -50.48 -44.27
C LEU A 4 -20.30 -48.98 -44.32
N ILE A 5 -21.30 -48.14 -44.06
CA ILE A 5 -21.16 -46.69 -43.85
C ILE A 5 -20.87 -46.46 -42.36
N PRO A 6 -19.90 -45.62 -41.98
CA PRO A 6 -19.48 -45.48 -40.59
C PRO A 6 -20.52 -44.77 -39.73
N GLU A 7 -20.67 -45.23 -38.49
CA GLU A 7 -21.47 -44.58 -37.45
C GLU A 7 -21.01 -43.13 -37.25
N ARG A 8 -22.00 -42.23 -37.25
CA ARG A 8 -21.81 -40.80 -37.02
C ARG A 8 -21.16 -40.58 -35.66
N LEU A 9 -19.96 -40.00 -35.68
CA LEU A 9 -19.36 -39.30 -34.54
C LEU A 9 -20.37 -38.24 -34.07
N LYS A 10 -21.14 -38.53 -33.01
CA LYS A 10 -22.04 -37.59 -32.36
C LYS A 10 -21.16 -36.59 -31.61
N ARG A 11 -20.61 -35.61 -32.35
CA ARG A 11 -19.77 -34.53 -31.85
C ARG A 11 -20.56 -33.82 -30.76
N ASN A 12 -20.16 -33.98 -29.50
CA ASN A 12 -20.78 -33.35 -28.32
C ASN A 12 -20.70 -31.82 -28.44
N THR A 13 -21.62 -31.24 -29.19
CA THR A 13 -21.70 -29.81 -29.50
C THR A 13 -21.92 -28.96 -28.25
N LYS A 14 -22.32 -29.54 -27.12
CA LYS A 14 -22.52 -28.86 -25.83
C LYS A 14 -21.24 -28.62 -25.04
N LEU A 15 -20.20 -29.44 -25.26
CA LEU A 15 -18.93 -29.34 -24.55
C LEU A 15 -18.23 -27.98 -24.75
N PRO A 16 -18.12 -27.42 -25.97
CA PRO A 16 -17.49 -26.11 -26.15
C PRO A 16 -18.26 -24.98 -25.47
N TYR A 17 -19.60 -25.04 -25.41
CA TYR A 17 -20.39 -24.01 -24.74
C TYR A 17 -20.20 -24.01 -23.22
N LEU A 18 -20.05 -25.19 -22.61
CA LEU A 18 -19.75 -25.30 -21.17
C LEU A 18 -18.36 -24.76 -20.83
N ILE A 19 -17.37 -25.01 -21.69
CA ILE A 19 -16.01 -24.47 -21.53
C ILE A 19 -16.02 -22.94 -21.65
N ILE A 20 -16.75 -22.38 -22.63
CA ILE A 20 -16.89 -20.93 -22.80
C ILE A 20 -17.58 -20.31 -21.58
N LEU A 21 -18.64 -20.92 -21.06
CA LEU A 21 -19.34 -20.42 -19.87
C LEU A 21 -18.45 -20.40 -18.64
N PHE A 22 -17.67 -21.46 -18.43
CA PHE A 22 -16.70 -21.54 -17.33
C PHE A 22 -15.60 -20.49 -17.46
N LEU A 23 -15.07 -20.28 -18.68
CA LEU A 23 -14.09 -19.23 -18.95
C LEU A 23 -14.64 -17.83 -18.68
N LEU A 24 -15.87 -17.54 -19.12
CA LEU A 24 -16.53 -16.26 -18.84
C LEU A 24 -16.71 -16.03 -17.34
N PHE A 25 -17.08 -17.07 -16.59
CA PHE A 25 -17.20 -17.00 -15.14
C PHE A 25 -15.84 -16.76 -14.46
N ALA A 26 -14.80 -17.45 -14.90
CA ALA A 26 -13.44 -17.26 -14.40
C ALA A 26 -12.89 -15.86 -14.71
N ILE A 27 -13.17 -15.33 -15.90
CA ILE A 27 -12.79 -13.96 -16.30
C ILE A 27 -13.54 -12.95 -15.43
N ALA A 28 -14.86 -13.07 -15.29
CA ALA A 28 -15.66 -12.18 -14.43
C ALA A 28 -15.17 -12.20 -12.97
N TYR A 29 -14.91 -13.39 -12.43
CA TYR A 29 -14.37 -13.57 -11.08
C TYR A 29 -12.96 -12.98 -10.94
N SER A 30 -12.09 -13.14 -11.94
CA SER A 30 -10.78 -12.50 -11.95
C SER A 30 -10.86 -10.98 -12.07
N LEU A 31 -11.81 -10.44 -12.83
CA LEU A 31 -12.05 -8.99 -12.92
C LEU A 31 -12.53 -8.43 -11.59
N GLU A 32 -13.51 -9.07 -10.95
CA GLU A 32 -14.00 -8.68 -9.62
C GLU A 32 -12.88 -8.70 -8.58
N ARG A 33 -12.07 -9.76 -8.58
CA ARG A 33 -10.90 -9.86 -7.69
C ARG A 33 -9.83 -8.82 -8.00
N GLN A 34 -9.62 -8.49 -9.28
CA GLN A 34 -8.68 -7.44 -9.68
C GLN A 34 -9.18 -6.04 -9.28
N THR A 35 -10.49 -5.76 -9.39
CA THR A 35 -11.06 -4.48 -8.93
C THR A 35 -10.95 -4.33 -7.42
N SER A 36 -11.19 -5.39 -6.64
CA SER A 36 -11.02 -5.36 -5.19
C SER A 36 -9.56 -5.34 -4.75
N SER A 37 -8.64 -5.80 -5.60
CA SER A 37 -7.20 -5.81 -5.32
C SER A 37 -6.47 -4.54 -5.78
N SER A 38 -7.05 -3.74 -6.69
CA SER A 38 -6.38 -2.61 -7.35
C SER A 38 -6.82 -1.25 -6.81
N VAL A 39 -7.92 -1.16 -6.07
CA VAL A 39 -8.23 0.05 -5.31
C VAL A 39 -7.50 -0.07 -3.98
N GLY A 40 -6.25 0.37 -3.96
CA GLY A 40 -5.59 0.65 -2.69
C GLY A 40 -6.42 1.70 -1.97
N GLU A 41 -7.29 1.29 -1.05
CA GLU A 41 -8.16 2.16 -0.25
C GLU A 41 -7.37 3.20 0.56
N LYS A 42 -6.04 3.06 0.58
CA LYS A 42 -5.08 3.89 1.29
C LYS A 42 -3.92 4.18 0.34
N THR A 43 -3.51 5.44 0.28
CA THR A 43 -2.28 5.83 -0.41
C THR A 43 -1.36 6.53 0.58
N ILE A 44 -0.14 6.01 0.69
CA ILE A 44 0.93 6.58 1.51
C ILE A 44 2.04 7.03 0.58
N GLU A 45 2.40 8.30 0.69
CA GLU A 45 3.58 8.88 0.04
C GLU A 45 4.49 9.36 1.15
N ALA A 46 5.76 8.97 1.14
CA ALA A 46 6.73 9.41 2.12
C ALA A 46 8.10 9.58 1.48
N GLY A 47 8.87 10.53 1.99
CA GLY A 47 10.20 10.76 1.47
C GLY A 47 11.02 11.73 2.31
N LEU A 48 12.30 11.78 1.98
CA LEU A 48 13.24 12.74 2.52
C LEU A 48 13.62 13.71 1.41
N ILE A 49 13.43 15.00 1.64
CA ILE A 49 13.86 16.07 0.76
C ILE A 49 15.21 16.57 1.25
N GLU A 50 16.22 16.44 0.39
CA GLU A 50 17.56 16.97 0.65
C GLU A 50 17.63 18.46 0.27
N ALA A 51 17.24 19.34 1.19
CA ALA A 51 17.30 20.79 1.00
C ALA A 51 18.52 21.39 1.72
N GLY A 52 19.70 21.28 1.10
CA GLY A 52 20.94 21.87 1.62
C GLY A 52 21.26 21.39 3.05
N ASN A 53 21.37 22.32 4.00
CA ASN A 53 21.64 22.01 5.41
C ASN A 53 20.38 21.68 6.24
N LYS A 54 19.19 21.66 5.62
CA LYS A 54 17.92 21.39 6.30
C LYS A 54 17.16 20.25 5.61
N PRO A 55 17.59 19.00 5.76
CA PRO A 55 16.83 17.85 5.27
C PRO A 55 15.43 17.84 5.90
N ALA A 56 14.42 17.50 5.10
CA ALA A 56 13.03 17.49 5.55
C ALA A 56 12.36 16.16 5.27
N LEU A 57 11.85 15.52 6.31
CA LEU A 57 10.92 14.39 6.17
C LEU A 57 9.56 14.95 5.75
N TYR A 58 8.91 14.29 4.80
CA TYR A 58 7.49 14.50 4.54
C TYR A 58 6.77 13.17 4.38
N PHE A 59 5.48 13.17 4.70
CA PHE A 59 4.58 12.12 4.27
C PHE A 59 3.15 12.62 4.14
N ASN A 60 2.44 12.00 3.20
CA ASN A 60 1.02 12.22 2.93
C ASN A 60 0.26 10.91 3.16
N LEU A 61 -0.83 11.00 3.93
CA LEU A 61 -1.74 9.90 4.16
C LEU A 61 -3.07 10.25 3.50
N ARG A 62 -3.44 9.54 2.44
CA ARG A 62 -4.70 9.76 1.74
C ARG A 62 -5.65 8.60 2.00
N ASN A 63 -6.84 8.92 2.49
CA ASN A 63 -7.93 7.97 2.63
C ASN A 63 -8.76 7.96 1.34
N ILE A 64 -8.74 6.84 0.63
CA ILE A 64 -9.52 6.59 -0.59
C ILE A 64 -10.74 5.70 -0.27
N ALA A 65 -10.82 5.13 0.94
CA ALA A 65 -11.97 4.38 1.41
C ALA A 65 -13.22 5.27 1.56
N GLU A 66 -14.37 4.61 1.62
CA GLU A 66 -15.68 5.26 1.81
C GLU A 66 -15.96 5.62 3.28
N SER A 67 -15.14 5.14 4.22
CA SER A 67 -15.29 5.33 5.66
C SER A 67 -14.14 6.13 6.28
N LEU A 68 -14.35 6.64 7.49
CA LEU A 68 -13.29 7.27 8.29
C LEU A 68 -12.18 6.27 8.56
N HIS A 69 -10.92 6.66 8.34
CA HIS A 69 -9.78 5.79 8.57
C HIS A 69 -8.79 6.37 9.57
N ARG A 70 -8.31 5.54 10.50
CA ARG A 70 -7.35 5.92 11.52
C ARG A 70 -5.96 5.45 11.14
N TYR A 71 -5.00 6.37 11.15
CA TYR A 71 -3.58 6.06 10.99
C TYR A 71 -2.84 6.37 12.29
N THR A 72 -1.85 5.56 12.63
CA THR A 72 -0.85 5.90 13.64
C THR A 72 0.50 6.02 12.96
N TYR A 73 1.25 7.08 13.24
CA TYR A 73 2.62 7.22 12.75
C TYR A 73 3.61 7.40 13.90
N VAL A 74 4.80 6.85 13.71
CA VAL A 74 5.93 6.89 14.63
C VAL A 74 7.16 7.37 13.86
N ILE A 75 7.75 8.47 14.31
CA ILE A 75 8.98 9.03 13.76
C ILE A 75 10.06 8.91 14.82
N LYS A 76 11.17 8.25 14.51
CA LYS A 76 12.33 8.19 15.39
C LYS A 76 13.55 8.75 14.69
N TYR A 77 14.26 9.66 15.35
CA TYR A 77 15.50 10.20 14.84
C TYR A 77 16.47 10.53 15.96
N ASN A 78 17.76 10.35 15.71
CA ASN A 78 18.81 10.85 16.59
C ASN A 78 19.20 12.30 16.23
N THR A 79 19.35 13.12 17.25
CA THR A 79 19.86 14.49 17.11
C THR A 79 21.38 14.48 17.00
N THR A 80 21.94 15.63 16.64
CA THR A 80 23.40 15.87 16.54
C THR A 80 24.15 15.64 17.84
N GLU A 81 23.45 15.64 18.97
CA GLU A 81 24.01 15.45 20.32
C GLU A 81 23.86 14.01 20.84
N GLY A 82 23.38 13.09 19.99
CA GLY A 82 23.21 11.67 20.32
C GLY A 82 21.91 11.34 21.06
N GLU A 83 21.06 12.34 21.33
CA GLU A 83 19.73 12.11 21.89
C GLU A 83 18.81 11.49 20.82
N THR A 84 18.02 10.47 21.19
CA THR A 84 17.00 9.92 20.29
C THR A 84 15.64 10.53 20.60
N LYS A 85 15.06 11.20 19.61
CA LYS A 85 13.69 11.70 19.65
C LYS A 85 12.74 10.67 19.06
N ASN A 86 11.57 10.57 19.68
CA ASN A 86 10.49 9.69 19.26
C ASN A 86 9.16 10.47 19.28
N GLU A 87 8.54 10.62 18.12
CA GLU A 87 7.26 11.29 17.95
C GLU A 87 6.23 10.27 17.51
N THR A 88 5.17 10.10 18.30
CA THR A 88 4.05 9.21 17.98
C THR A 88 2.77 10.01 17.96
N SER A 89 1.94 9.82 16.93
CA SER A 89 0.61 10.43 16.85
C SER A 89 -0.36 9.54 16.08
N SER A 90 -1.64 9.67 16.40
CA SER A 90 -2.74 9.05 15.66
C SER A 90 -3.61 10.14 15.03
N ILE A 91 -4.06 9.92 13.79
CA ILE A 91 -4.92 10.83 13.07
C ILE A 91 -6.06 10.07 12.38
N ASN A 92 -7.26 10.65 12.45
CA ASN A 92 -8.42 10.18 11.69
C ASN A 92 -8.55 11.01 10.42
N ILE A 93 -8.67 10.36 9.27
CA ILE A 93 -8.76 10.98 7.96
C ILE A 93 -10.07 10.58 7.31
N SER A 94 -10.92 11.57 7.01
CA SER A 94 -12.23 11.32 6.38
C SER A 94 -12.07 10.82 4.94
N PRO A 95 -13.09 10.15 4.37
CA PRO A 95 -13.10 9.74 2.97
C PRO A 95 -12.68 10.87 2.02
N GLY A 96 -11.77 10.57 1.09
CA GLY A 96 -11.26 11.50 0.07
C GLY A 96 -10.27 12.55 0.59
N GLN A 97 -10.04 12.66 1.90
CA GLN A 97 -9.11 13.63 2.47
C GLN A 97 -7.66 13.15 2.48
N THR A 98 -6.74 14.10 2.61
CA THR A 98 -5.30 13.86 2.73
C THR A 98 -4.75 14.61 3.93
N PHE A 99 -4.12 13.88 4.85
CA PHE A 99 -3.26 14.45 5.88
C PHE A 99 -1.86 14.63 5.31
N ARG A 100 -1.23 15.75 5.66
CA ARG A 100 0.13 16.10 5.23
C ARG A 100 0.95 16.45 6.46
N TYR A 101 2.13 15.88 6.56
CA TYR A 101 3.07 16.17 7.64
C TYR A 101 4.46 16.43 7.07
N SER A 102 5.18 17.36 7.69
CA SER A 102 6.57 17.65 7.39
C SER A 102 7.36 17.94 8.67
N LEU A 103 8.55 17.36 8.77
CA LEU A 103 9.51 17.62 9.84
C LEU A 103 10.82 18.10 9.23
N ILE A 104 11.22 19.32 9.57
CA ILE A 104 12.51 19.90 9.17
C ILE A 104 13.55 19.51 10.21
N LEU A 105 14.65 18.94 9.77
CA LEU A 105 15.77 18.53 10.60
C LEU A 105 16.96 19.45 10.33
N GLU A 106 17.79 19.66 11.35
CA GLU A 106 19.11 20.25 11.16
C GLU A 106 20.07 19.16 10.70
N ARG A 107 20.83 19.41 9.63
CA ARG A 107 21.82 18.47 9.12
C ARG A 107 22.92 18.26 10.17
N PRO A 108 23.28 17.02 10.49
CA PRO A 108 24.34 16.77 11.46
C PRO A 108 25.69 17.23 10.92
N THR A 109 26.57 17.74 11.79
CA THR A 109 27.90 18.24 11.36
C THR A 109 29.03 17.25 11.62
N LYS A 110 28.81 16.27 12.51
CA LYS A 110 29.87 15.36 13.02
C LYS A 110 29.52 13.88 12.90
N SER A 111 28.23 13.54 12.87
CA SER A 111 27.73 12.17 12.91
C SER A 111 26.63 11.96 11.87
N THR A 112 26.22 10.72 11.65
CA THR A 112 25.05 10.42 10.79
C THR A 112 23.79 10.41 11.64
N THR A 113 22.75 11.12 11.18
CA THR A 113 21.41 11.01 11.74
C THR A 113 20.65 9.88 11.04
N VAL A 114 20.20 8.90 11.80
CA VAL A 114 19.28 7.85 11.40
C VAL A 114 17.87 8.34 11.68
N LEU A 115 17.05 8.47 10.64
CA LEU A 115 15.65 8.84 10.71
C LEU A 115 14.80 7.65 10.26
N SER A 116 13.79 7.27 11.04
CA SER A 116 12.85 6.21 10.69
C SER A 116 11.41 6.70 10.79
N LEU A 117 10.59 6.29 9.83
CA LEU A 117 9.16 6.51 9.78
C LEU A 117 8.46 5.16 9.72
N ARG A 118 7.55 4.92 10.66
CA ARG A 118 6.61 3.81 10.60
C ARG A 118 5.18 4.32 10.63
N ILE A 119 4.35 3.82 9.74
CA ILE A 119 2.92 4.14 9.67
C ILE A 119 2.14 2.84 9.78
N PHE A 120 1.15 2.86 10.64
CA PHE A 120 0.32 1.73 11.01
C PHE A 120 -1.14 2.00 10.67
N ASP A 121 -1.82 0.92 10.35
CA ASP A 121 -3.26 0.81 10.27
C ASP A 121 -3.83 0.85 11.69
N GLY A 122 -4.62 1.86 12.01
CA GLY A 122 -5.10 2.14 13.36
C GLY A 122 -6.45 1.51 13.68
N GLU A 123 -6.78 0.34 13.12
CA GLU A 123 -7.99 -0.39 13.50
C GLU A 123 -7.92 -0.85 14.96
N GLU A 124 -9.07 -0.85 15.64
CA GLU A 124 -9.21 -1.01 17.10
C GLU A 124 -8.70 -2.35 17.66
N ASP A 125 -8.35 -3.32 16.80
CA ASP A 125 -8.08 -4.70 17.20
C ASP A 125 -6.57 -5.03 17.16
N ASN A 126 -5.82 -4.48 18.13
CA ASN A 126 -4.50 -4.88 18.69
C ASN A 126 -3.37 -5.43 17.79
N SER A 127 -3.52 -5.38 16.47
CA SER A 127 -2.54 -5.75 15.47
C SER A 127 -2.41 -4.59 14.50
N GLU A 128 -1.74 -3.54 14.98
CA GLU A 128 -1.37 -2.39 14.14
C GLU A 128 -0.59 -2.90 12.91
N LYS A 129 -1.30 -3.08 11.78
CA LYS A 129 -0.71 -3.57 10.54
C LYS A 129 0.22 -2.48 10.01
N ILE A 130 1.49 -2.82 9.82
CA ILE A 130 2.45 -1.88 9.23
C ILE A 130 2.04 -1.61 7.78
N LEU A 131 1.73 -0.35 7.48
CA LEU A 131 1.43 0.13 6.13
C LEU A 131 2.66 0.72 5.44
N HIS A 132 3.58 1.28 6.23
CA HIS A 132 4.84 1.83 5.73
C HIS A 132 5.93 1.72 6.80
N ASP A 133 7.13 1.33 6.40
CA ASP A 133 8.31 1.30 7.26
C ASP A 133 9.53 1.66 6.40
N GLN A 134 10.12 2.81 6.70
CA GLN A 134 11.27 3.31 5.97
C GLN A 134 12.26 4.01 6.91
N THR A 135 13.54 3.84 6.61
CA THR A 135 14.64 4.47 7.32
C THR A 135 15.55 5.21 6.33
N TRP A 136 15.99 6.39 6.72
CA TRP A 136 16.93 7.23 5.99
C TRP A 136 18.17 7.53 6.85
N PHE A 137 19.29 7.74 6.17
CA PHE A 137 20.56 8.10 6.79
C PHE A 137 21.00 9.47 6.27
N ILE A 138 20.95 10.47 7.15
CA ILE A 138 21.34 11.84 6.88
C ILE A 138 22.79 11.99 7.31
N ARG A 139 23.68 12.16 6.34
CA ARG A 139 25.12 12.34 6.57
C ARG A 139 25.47 13.82 6.71
N PRO A 140 26.64 14.14 7.30
CA PRO A 140 27.17 15.50 7.30
C PRO A 140 27.30 16.13 5.91
#